data_AF-A0A366DQC6-F1
#
_entry.id   AF-A0A366DQC6-F1
#
_cell.length_a   1.000
_cell.length_b   1.000
_cell.length_c   1.000
_cell.angle_alpha   90.00
_cell.angle_beta   90.00
_cell.angle_gamma   90.00
#
_symmetry.space_group_name_H-M   'P 1'
#
loop_
_entity.id
_entity.type
_entity.pdbx_description
1 polymer ?
#
loop_
_entity_poly.entity_id
_entity_poly.type
_entity_poly.pdbx_seq_one_letter_code
_entity_poly.pdbx_strand_id
1 'polypeptide(L)' 'MNIMASPIRTKEQLNKRLDKVRSLADEGDDEKAHVEQDKLLRDVLVGITSGANDPVYLSGKSLEVFNIEFSRWYS' A
#
# COMPACT_ATOMS: atom_id res chain seq x y z
N MET A 1 20.36 -3.22 -1.68
CA MET A 1 19.73 -2.19 -2.54
C MET A 1 18.98 -1.23 -1.64
N ASN A 2 19.33 0.06 -1.67
CA ASN A 2 18.57 1.08 -0.94
C ASN A 2 17.22 1.23 -1.67
N ILE A 3 16.16 0.54 -1.22
CA ILE A 3 14.85 0.69 -1.83
C ILE A 3 14.35 2.08 -1.43
N MET A 4 14.70 3.07 -2.24
CA MET A 4 14.17 4.42 -2.07
C MET A 4 12.64 4.33 -2.22
N ALA A 5 11.93 4.83 -1.21
CA ALA A 5 10.48 4.91 -1.23
C ALA A 5 10.03 5.64 -2.51
N SER A 6 8.93 5.17 -3.11
CA SER A 6 8.30 5.76 -4.29
C SER A 6 7.09 6.58 -3.83
N PRO A 7 7.25 7.90 -3.58
CA PRO A 7 6.28 8.65 -2.80
C PRO A 7 4.92 8.71 -3.50
N ILE A 8 3.85 8.36 -2.78
CA ILE A 8 2.47 8.48 -3.29
C ILE A 8 1.97 9.90 -3.05
N ARG A 9 1.68 10.61 -4.13
CA ARG A 9 1.27 12.02 -4.12
C ARG A 9 -0.18 12.24 -4.53
N THR A 10 -0.78 11.29 -5.25
CA THR A 10 -2.14 11.42 -5.83
C THR A 10 -3.05 10.27 -5.42
N LYS A 11 -4.37 10.52 -5.50
CA LYS A 11 -5.40 9.51 -5.24
C LYS A 11 -5.30 8.33 -6.20
N GLU A 12 -4.98 8.60 -7.46
CA GLU A 12 -4.81 7.57 -8.50
C GLU A 12 -3.64 6.64 -8.18
N GLN A 13 -2.49 7.18 -7.76
CA GLN A 13 -1.34 6.39 -7.35
C GLN A 13 -1.67 5.47 -6.17
N LEU A 14 -2.40 6.01 -5.18
CA LEU A 14 -2.85 5.21 -4.03
C LEU A 14 -3.78 4.07 -4.45
N ASN A 15 -4.82 4.38 -5.22
CA ASN A 15 -5.80 3.38 -5.65
C ASN A 15 -5.13 2.27 -6.47
N LYS A 16 -4.24 2.62 -7.41
CA LYS A 16 -3.47 1.64 -8.18
C LYS A 16 -2.62 0.72 -7.31
N ARG A 17 -2.03 1.24 -6.21
CA ARG A 17 -1.25 0.42 -5.28
C ARG A 17 -2.13 -0.46 -4.39
N LEU A 18 -3.29 0.04 -3.94
CA LEU A 18 -4.28 -0.78 -3.22
C LEU A 18 -4.77 -1.93 -4.10
N ASP A 19 -5.08 -1.68 -5.37
CA ASP A 19 -5.53 -2.70 -6.30
C ASP A 19 -4.45 -3.76 -6.57
N LYS A 20 -3.17 -3.35 -6.60
CA LYS A 20 -2.05 -4.28 -6.68
C LYS A 20 -1.98 -5.20 -5.46
N VAL A 21 -2.14 -4.67 -4.25
CA VAL A 21 -2.13 -5.49 -3.02
C VAL A 21 -3.31 -6.47 -3.04
N ARG A 22 -4.50 -6.02 -3.46
CA ARG A 22 -5.69 -6.89 -3.63
C ARG A 22 -5.42 -8.01 -4.63
N SER A 23 -4.92 -7.70 -5.82
CA SER A 23 -4.60 -8.70 -6.85
C SER A 23 -3.64 -9.77 -6.32
N LEU A 24 -2.59 -9.37 -5.59
CA LEU A 24 -1.62 -10.32 -5.04
C LEU A 24 -2.23 -11.21 -3.95
N ALA A 25 -3.11 -10.65 -3.11
CA ALA A 25 -3.85 -11.43 -2.12
C ALA A 25 -4.82 -12.41 -2.80
N ASP A 26 -5.56 -11.97 -3.81
CA ASP A 26 -6.50 -12.81 -4.59
C ASP A 26 -5.77 -13.92 -5.37
N GLU A 27 -4.53 -13.69 -5.79
CA GLU A 27 -3.64 -14.67 -6.44
C GLU A 27 -3.07 -15.70 -5.43
N GLY A 28 -3.30 -15.52 -4.13
CA GLY A 28 -2.77 -16.39 -3.07
C GLY A 28 -1.26 -16.20 -2.81
N ASP A 29 -0.67 -15.10 -3.30
CA ASP A 29 0.73 -14.76 -3.07
C ASP A 29 0.88 -13.88 -1.82
N ASP A 30 0.54 -14.46 -0.65
CA ASP A 30 0.46 -13.74 0.62
C ASP A 30 1.78 -13.04 0.99
N GLU A 31 2.93 -13.67 0.71
CA GLU A 31 4.24 -13.07 0.96
C GLU A 31 4.44 -11.78 0.15
N LYS A 32 4.17 -11.81 -1.16
CA LYS A 32 4.26 -10.60 -1.98
C LYS A 32 3.22 -9.57 -1.59
N ALA A 33 2.02 -10.00 -1.24
CA ALA A 33 0.94 -9.11 -0.84
C ALA A 33 1.30 -8.34 0.45
N HIS A 34 1.87 -9.03 1.45
CA HIS A 34 2.42 -8.38 2.66
C HIS A 34 3.59 -7.43 2.36
N VAL A 35 4.52 -7.83 1.49
CA VAL A 35 5.64 -6.96 1.08
C VAL A 35 5.12 -5.68 0.40
N GLU A 36 4.10 -5.79 -0.46
CA GLU A 36 3.52 -4.64 -1.14
C GLU A 36 2.66 -3.77 -0.21
N GLN A 37 2.01 -4.34 0.80
CA GLN A 37 1.36 -3.59 1.88
C GLN A 37 2.37 -2.70 2.63
N ASP A 38 3.50 -3.25 3.07
CA ASP A 38 4.52 -2.49 3.79
C ASP A 38 5.12 -1.37 2.92
N LYS A 39 5.37 -1.66 1.64
CA LYS A 39 5.82 -0.65 0.68
C LYS A 39 4.78 0.44 0.50
N LEU A 40 3.51 0.09 0.34
CA LEU A 40 2.42 1.05 0.19
C LEU A 40 2.41 2.04 1.36
N LEU A 41 2.44 1.55 2.61
CA LEU A 41 2.38 2.39 3.80
C LEU A 41 3.61 3.31 3.89
N ARG A 42 4.81 2.78 3.61
CA ARG A 42 6.04 3.60 3.55
C ARG A 42 5.96 4.67 2.46
N ASP A 43 5.51 4.32 1.27
CA ASP A 43 5.36 5.21 0.12
C ASP A 43 4.35 6.33 0.41
N VAL A 44 3.27 6.03 1.13
CA VAL A 44 2.29 7.03 1.61
C VAL A 44 2.90 7.97 2.64
N LEU A 45 3.63 7.47 3.64
CA LEU A 45 4.28 8.31 4.66
C LEU A 45 5.32 9.26 4.04
N VAL A 46 6.13 8.77 3.10
CA VAL A 46 7.08 9.61 2.36
C VAL A 46 6.35 10.60 1.46
N GLY A 47 5.25 10.19 0.83
CA GLY A 47 4.37 11.07 0.06
C GLY A 47 3.85 12.25 0.89
N ILE A 48 3.29 11.96 2.06
CA ILE A 48 2.76 12.97 3.00
C ILE A 48 3.86 13.95 3.43
N THR A 49 5.01 13.43 3.88
CA THR A 49 6.11 14.27 4.38
C THR A 49 6.81 15.09 3.29
N SER A 50 6.65 14.72 2.01
CA SER A 50 7.25 15.40 0.85
C SER A 50 6.27 16.26 0.03
N GLY A 51 5.10 16.56 0.59
CA GLY A 51 4.10 17.45 -0.02
C GLY A 51 3.16 16.76 -1.00
N ALA A 52 2.40 15.77 -0.54
CA ALA A 52 1.32 15.17 -1.32
C ALA A 52 0.12 16.13 -1.51
N ASN A 53 -0.67 15.90 -2.56
CA ASN A 53 -1.77 16.79 -2.95
C ASN A 53 -2.93 16.78 -1.94
N ASP A 54 -3.20 15.64 -1.30
CA ASP A 54 -4.29 15.45 -0.34
C ASP A 54 -3.86 14.46 0.77
N PRO A 55 -3.00 14.89 1.70
CA PRO A 55 -2.37 14.00 2.68
C PRO A 55 -3.39 13.37 3.66
N VAL A 56 -4.51 14.05 3.93
CA VAL A 56 -5.59 13.53 4.79
C VAL A 56 -6.31 12.37 4.09
N TYR A 57 -6.68 12.55 2.82
CA TYR A 57 -7.26 11.45 2.05
C TYR A 57 -6.29 10.28 1.93
N LEU A 58 -5.02 10.55 1.60
CA LEU A 58 -4.03 9.51 1.36
C LEU A 58 -3.75 8.69 2.62
N SER A 59 -3.62 9.34 3.78
CA SER A 59 -3.44 8.63 5.05
C SER A 59 -4.65 7.75 5.36
N GLY A 60 -5.87 8.30 5.40
CA GLY A 60 -7.07 7.54 5.75
C GLY A 60 -7.36 6.39 4.78
N LYS A 61 -7.29 6.65 3.48
CA LYS A 61 -7.59 5.64 2.44
C LYS A 61 -6.55 4.52 2.39
N SER A 62 -5.28 4.81 2.69
CA SER A 62 -4.22 3.79 2.72
C SER A 62 -4.43 2.70 3.77
N LEU A 63 -5.16 3.02 4.86
CA LEU A 63 -5.47 2.06 5.92
C LEU A 63 -6.45 0.98 5.47
N GLU A 64 -7.14 1.14 4.34
CA GLU A 64 -7.96 0.06 3.76
C GLU A 64 -7.15 -1.17 3.40
N VAL A 65 -5.82 -1.06 3.27
CA VAL A 65 -4.92 -2.20 3.06
C VAL A 65 -5.04 -3.25 4.17
N PHE A 66 -5.39 -2.85 5.40
CA PHE A 66 -5.57 -3.76 6.52
C PHE A 66 -6.89 -4.55 6.46
N ASN A 67 -7.81 -4.15 5.58
CA ASN A 67 -9.05 -4.89 5.33
C ASN A 67 -8.90 -5.93 4.20
N ILE A 68 -7.74 -6.02 3.58
CA ILE A 68 -7.45 -7.04 2.56
C ILE A 68 -7.18 -8.34 3.31
N GLU A 69 -8.02 -9.36 3.08
CA GLU A 69 -7.83 -10.67 3.68
C GLU A 69 -6.63 -11.36 3.01
N PHE A 70 -5.62 -11.71 3.80
CA PHE A 70 -4.54 -12.60 3.39
C PHE A 70 -4.86 -14.01 3.89
N SER A 71 -4.48 -15.04 3.14
CA SER A 71 -4.67 -16.42 3.58
C SER A 71 -3.89 -16.63 4.88
N ARG A 72 -4.56 -17.08 5.93
CA ARG A 72 -3.89 -17.27 7.23
C ARG A 72 -2.94 -18.46 7.14
N TRP A 73 -1.64 -18.21 7.34
CA TRP A 73 -0.56 -19.20 7.41
C TRP A 73 -0.67 -20.24 8.54
N TYR A 74 -1.64 -20.12 9.45
CA TYR A 74 -1.93 -21.13 10.45
C TYR A 74 -3.36 -21.64 10.29
N SER A 75 -3.45 -22.84 9.74
CA SER A 75 -4.62 -23.73 9.80
C SER A 75 -4.26 -24.97 10.60
#